data_AF-A0A6B0WFX7-F1
#
_entry.id   AF-A0A6B0WFX7-F1
#
_cell.length_a   1.000
_cell.length_b   1.000
_cell.length_c   1.000
_cell.angle_alpha   90.00
_cell.angle_beta   90.00
_cell.angle_gamma   90.00
#
_symmetry.space_group_name_H-M   'P 1'
#
loop_
_entity.id
_entity.type
_entity.pdbx_description
1 polymer ?
#
loop_
_entity_poly.entity_id
_entity_poly.type
_entity_poly.pdbx_seq_one_letter_code
_entity_poly.pdbx_strand_id
1 'polypeptide(L)' 'MADLGVWTVDGDAPKRVSRSGVGLERNLEDWIANDSSLLADGLTIVGRQVRLDGGPLDLLAIDWQDRWVVIELKR' A
#
# COMPACT_ATOMS: atom_id res chain seq x y z
N MET A 1 22.69 -16.38 16.65
CA MET A 1 21.62 -15.39 16.40
C MET A 1 20.65 -16.04 15.41
N ALA A 2 19.39 -16.24 15.77
CA ALA A 2 18.44 -16.93 14.91
C ALA A 2 17.99 -16.02 13.76
N ASP A 3 18.10 -16.49 12.52
CA ASP A 3 17.59 -15.75 11.34
C ASP A 3 16.10 -16.05 11.16
N LEU A 4 15.27 -15.01 11.27
CA LEU A 4 13.82 -15.11 11.04
C LEU A 4 13.56 -15.09 9.52
N GLY A 5 12.97 -16.16 9.00
CA GLY A 5 12.53 -16.25 7.59
C GLY A 5 11.02 -16.15 7.45
N VAL A 6 10.57 -15.74 6.27
CA VAL A 6 9.16 -15.81 5.85
C VAL A 6 9.07 -16.78 4.66
N TRP A 7 8.04 -17.63 4.65
CA TRP A 7 7.77 -18.56 3.57
C TRP A 7 6.32 -18.38 3.10
N THR A 8 6.09 -18.46 1.79
CA THR A 8 4.74 -18.61 1.24
C THR A 8 4.47 -20.09 1.01
N VAL A 9 3.23 -20.51 1.29
CA VAL A 9 2.75 -21.86 1.01
C VAL A 9 1.63 -21.73 0.00
N ASP A 10 2.02 -21.72 -1.28
CA ASP A 10 1.11 -21.74 -2.41
C ASP A 10 1.62 -22.78 -3.41
N GLY A 11 1.05 -24.00 -3.34
CA GLY A 11 1.50 -25.22 -4.03
C GLY A 11 2.12 -26.29 -3.12
N ASP A 12 2.81 -27.27 -3.71
CA ASP A 12 3.27 -28.49 -3.02
C ASP A 12 4.44 -28.29 -2.03
N ALA A 13 5.16 -27.17 -2.09
CA ALA A 13 6.34 -26.93 -1.24
C ALA A 13 6.46 -25.47 -0.78
N PRO A 14 6.86 -25.21 0.48
CA PRO A 14 7.11 -23.87 1.00
C PRO A 14 8.22 -23.15 0.21
N LYS A 15 7.95 -21.92 -0.24
CA LYS A 15 8.94 -21.08 -0.93
C LYS A 15 9.39 -19.96 -0.01
N ARG A 16 10.71 -19.87 0.24
CA ARG A 16 11.27 -18.79 1.07
C ARG A 16 11.13 -17.46 0.35
N VAL A 17 10.58 -16.46 1.04
CA VAL A 17 10.50 -15.10 0.55
C VAL A 17 11.90 -14.47 0.62
N SER A 18 12.45 -14.08 -0.53
CA SER A 18 13.69 -13.31 -0.57
C SER A 18 13.42 -11.88 -0.11
N ARG A 19 14.28 -11.33 0.76
CA ARG A 19 14.24 -9.92 1.13
C ARG A 19 14.66 -9.10 -0.09
N SER A 20 13.71 -8.49 -0.79
CA SER A 20 13.99 -7.53 -1.87
C SER A 20 13.88 -6.10 -1.31
N GLY A 21 14.92 -5.29 -1.53
CA GLY A 21 15.01 -3.92 -1.01
C GLY A 21 14.55 -2.83 -1.98
N VAL A 22 13.67 -3.11 -2.94
CA VAL A 22 13.46 -2.20 -4.08
C VAL A 22 11.99 -1.84 -4.26
N GLY A 23 11.68 -0.54 -4.09
CA GLY A 23 10.45 0.09 -4.56
C GLY A 23 9.34 0.30 -3.54
N LEU A 24 9.62 0.25 -2.22
CA LEU A 24 8.60 0.18 -1.17
C LEU A 24 7.48 1.23 -1.34
N GLU A 25 7.81 2.51 -1.53
CA GLU A 25 6.78 3.57 -1.61
C GLU A 25 5.92 3.48 -2.89
N ARG A 26 6.53 3.30 -4.08
CA ARG A 26 5.77 3.13 -5.32
C ARG A 26 4.92 1.86 -5.31
N ASN A 27 5.49 0.78 -4.80
CA ASN A 27 4.77 -0.49 -4.66
C ASN A 27 3.62 -0.35 -3.65
N LEU A 28 3.83 0.36 -2.53
CA LEU A 28 2.79 0.64 -1.54
C LEU A 28 1.67 1.48 -2.13
N GLU A 29 1.99 2.54 -2.87
CA GLU A 29 0.97 3.35 -3.54
C GLU A 29 0.15 2.51 -4.52
N ASP A 30 0.82 1.71 -5.37
CA ASP A 30 0.16 0.83 -6.33
C ASP A 30 -0.70 -0.24 -5.64
N TRP A 31 -0.23 -0.80 -4.53
CA TRP A 31 -0.99 -1.81 -3.77
C TRP A 31 -2.22 -1.20 -3.10
N ILE A 32 -2.07 -0.06 -2.42
CA ILE A 32 -3.17 0.63 -1.75
C ILE A 32 -4.18 1.19 -2.77
N ALA A 33 -3.70 1.65 -3.93
CA ALA A 33 -4.58 2.09 -5.02
C ALA A 33 -5.42 0.94 -5.59
N ASN A 34 -4.86 -0.26 -5.67
CA ASN A 34 -5.55 -1.47 -6.13
C ASN A 34 -6.46 -2.07 -5.06
N ASP A 35 -6.03 -2.03 -3.79
CA ASP A 35 -6.76 -2.56 -2.64
C ASP A 35 -6.55 -1.66 -1.42
N SER A 36 -7.51 -0.75 -1.21
CA SER A 36 -7.51 0.20 -0.10
C SER A 36 -7.81 -0.45 1.26
N SER A 37 -8.29 -1.70 1.28
CA SER A 37 -8.51 -2.46 2.52
C SER A 37 -7.21 -2.73 3.27
N LEU A 38 -6.07 -2.63 2.58
CA LEU A 38 -4.73 -2.63 3.18
C LEU A 38 -4.54 -1.52 4.23
N LEU A 39 -5.30 -0.43 4.16
CA LEU A 39 -5.31 0.65 5.14
C LEU A 39 -6.54 0.60 6.04
N ALA A 40 -7.73 0.55 5.44
CA ALA A 40 -9.01 0.49 6.16
C ALA A 40 -10.14 0.05 5.22
N ASP A 41 -11.12 -0.67 5.79
CA ASP A 41 -12.31 -1.07 5.05
C ASP A 41 -13.16 0.14 4.63
N GLY A 42 -13.79 0.02 3.45
CA GLY A 42 -14.74 1.02 2.95
C GLY A 42 -14.11 2.30 2.42
N LEU A 43 -12.78 2.33 2.22
CA LEU A 43 -12.11 3.41 1.51
C LEU A 43 -12.25 3.25 -0.01
N THR A 44 -12.68 4.30 -0.70
CA THR A 44 -12.67 4.37 -2.16
C THR A 44 -11.61 5.36 -2.61
N ILE A 45 -10.59 4.90 -3.35
CA ILE A 45 -9.57 5.77 -3.92
C ILE A 45 -10.17 6.54 -5.10
N VAL A 46 -10.08 7.87 -5.07
CA VAL A 46 -10.64 8.77 -6.08
C VAL A 46 -9.59 9.66 -6.75
N GLY A 47 -8.35 9.64 -6.27
CA GLY A 47 -7.23 10.36 -6.87
C GLY A 47 -5.89 9.75 -6.52
N ARG A 48 -4.95 9.85 -7.46
CA ARG A 48 -3.55 9.44 -7.30
C ARG A 48 -2.63 10.59 -7.69
N GLN A 49 -1.54 10.80 -6.96
CA GLN A 49 -0.53 11.81 -7.26
C GLN A 49 -1.15 13.20 -7.54
N VAL A 50 -2.17 13.55 -6.74
CA VAL A 50 -3.02 14.73 -6.94
C VAL A 50 -2.17 15.98 -6.79
N ARG A 51 -2.11 16.81 -7.84
CA ARG A 51 -1.30 18.04 -7.83
C ARG A 51 -1.92 19.08 -6.90
N LEU A 52 -1.17 19.49 -5.88
CA LEU A 52 -1.50 20.59 -4.98
C LEU A 52 -0.36 21.61 -5.00
N ASP A 53 -0.60 22.81 -4.44
CA ASP A 53 0.40 23.88 -4.38
C ASP A 53 1.66 23.47 -3.59
N GLY A 54 1.51 22.61 -2.57
CA GLY A 54 2.60 22.11 -1.73
C GLY A 54 3.35 20.90 -2.31
N GLY A 55 2.97 20.41 -3.49
CA GLY A 55 3.48 19.16 -4.07
C GLY A 55 2.36 18.13 -4.32
N PRO A 56 2.69 16.97 -4.91
CA PRO A 56 1.71 15.92 -5.12
C PRO A 56 1.32 15.24 -3.80
N LEU A 57 0.01 15.02 -3.61
CA LEU A 57 -0.53 14.09 -2.63
C LEU A 57 -0.54 12.68 -3.21
N ASP A 58 -0.02 11.68 -2.48
CA ASP A 58 0.08 10.30 -2.97
C ASP A 58 -1.28 9.73 -3.36
N LEU A 59 -2.23 9.68 -2.42
CA LEU A 59 -3.58 9.15 -2.66
C LEU A 59 -4.65 10.02 -1.99
N LEU A 60 -5.78 10.16 -2.68
CA LEU A 60 -7.00 10.80 -2.17
C LEU A 60 -8.15 9.80 -2.20
N ALA A 61 -8.89 9.71 -1.10
CA ALA A 61 -9.96 8.75 -0.93
C ALA A 61 -11.22 9.36 -0.29
N ILE A 62 -12.31 8.61 -0.33
CA ILE A 62 -13.55 8.87 0.39
C ILE A 62 -13.90 7.62 1.21
N ASP A 63 -14.32 7.79 2.46
CA ASP A 63 -14.79 6.69 3.30
C ASP A 63 -16.31 6.43 3.19
N TRP A 64 -16.80 5.40 3.86
CA TRP A 64 -18.23 5.04 3.87
C TRP A 64 -19.16 6.09 4.50
N GLN A 65 -18.61 7.14 5.12
CA GLN A 65 -19.35 8.27 5.70
C GLN A 65 -19.23 9.53 4.83
N ASP A 66 -18.80 9.39 3.57
CA ASP A 66 -18.56 10.47 2.62
C ASP A 66 -17.51 11.51 3.09
N ARG A 67 -16.57 11.09 3.95
CA ARG A 67 -15.48 11.97 4.40
C ARG A 67 -14.27 11.81 3.50
N TRP A 68 -13.65 12.94 3.16
CA TRP A 68 -12.38 12.96 2.46
C TRP A 68 -11.25 12.43 3.36
N VAL A 69 -10.47 11.51 2.80
CA VAL A 69 -9.31 10.90 3.46
C VAL A 69 -8.07 11.20 2.61
N VAL A 70 -7.10 11.86 3.23
CA VAL A 70 -5.80 12.20 2.65
C VAL A 70 -4.80 11.13 3.09
N ILE A 71 -4.12 10.51 2.13
CA ILE A 71 -3.18 9.42 2.38
C ILE A 71 -1.81 9.82 1.84
N GLU A 72 -0.84 9.89 2.72
CA GLU A 72 0.56 10.26 2.46
C GLU A 72 1.45 9.11 2.92
N LEU A 73 2.29 8.58 2.03
CA LEU A 73 3.14 7.43 2.31
C LEU A 73 4.51 7.87 2.81
N LYS A 74 5.11 7.03 3.66
CA LYS A 74 6.46 7.21 4.19
C LYS A 74 7.20 5.88 4.18
N ARG A 75 8.47 5.93 3.79
CA ARG A 75 9.45 4.85 3.91
C ARG A 75 9.62 4.27 5.31
#